data_AF-B4CVL3-F1
#
_entry.id   AF-B4CVL3-F1
#
_cell.length_a   1.000
_cell.length_b   1.000
_cell.length_c   1.000
_cell.angle_alpha   90.00
_cell.angle_beta   90.00
_cell.angle_gamma   90.00
#
_symmetry.space_group_name_H-M   'P 1'
#
loop_
_entity.id
_entity.type
_entity.pdbx_description
1 polymer ?
#
loop_
_entity_poly.entity_id
_entity_poly.type
_entity_poly.pdbx_seq_one_letter_code
_entity_poly.pdbx_strand_id
1 'polypeptide(L)' 'MAASTTLFRLALDNGVKRLFLFHHDPAHDDRSISNMLMHAREVAQKDGSNLRVDAAREGEQLVLGPRAINGM' A
#
# COMPACT_ATOMS: atom_id res chain seq x y z
N MET A 1 6.03 -11.23 13.31
CA MET A 1 5.15 -11.51 12.15
C MET A 1 3.66 -11.30 12.50
N ALA A 2 3.22 -10.09 12.85
CA ALA A 2 1.79 -9.83 13.11
C ALA A 2 1.32 -8.40 12.84
N ALA A 3 2.22 -7.41 12.75
CA ALA A 3 1.82 -6.02 12.50
C ALA A 3 1.54 -5.70 11.01
N SER A 4 2.09 -6.47 10.06
CA SER A 4 2.05 -6.07 8.65
C SER A 4 0.78 -6.47 7.89
N THR A 5 0.05 -7.49 8.36
CA THR A 5 -1.10 -8.06 7.61
C THR A 5 -2.39 -7.26 7.80
N THR A 6 -2.57 -6.66 8.97
CA THR A 6 -3.84 -5.98 9.32
C THR A 6 -4.05 -4.69 8.52
N LEU A 7 -2.97 -3.98 8.19
CA LEU A 7 -3.04 -2.68 7.52
C LEU A 7 -3.52 -2.77 6.07
N PHE A 8 -3.05 -3.77 5.32
CA PHE A 8 -3.52 -3.94 3.94
C PHE A 8 -5.01 -4.30 3.92
N ARG A 9 -5.46 -5.12 4.87
CA ARG A 9 -6.84 -5.62 4.90
C ARG A 9 -7.80 -4.52 5.27
N LEU A 10 -7.41 -3.68 6.23
CA LEU A 10 -8.14 -2.46 6.55
C LEU A 10 -8.26 -1.53 5.34
N ALA A 11 -7.19 -1.36 4.54
CA ALA A 11 -7.23 -0.53 3.35
C ALA A 11 -8.16 -1.10 2.26
N LEU A 12 -8.15 -2.42 2.07
CA LEU A 12 -9.06 -3.12 1.16
C LEU A 12 -10.52 -2.94 1.61
N ASP A 13 -10.82 -3.23 2.88
CA ASP A 13 -12.16 -3.17 3.46
C ASP A 13 -12.78 -1.76 3.40
N ASN A 14 -11.94 -0.72 3.40
CA ASN A 14 -12.37 0.69 3.31
C ASN A 14 -12.33 1.26 1.88
N GLY A 15 -12.08 0.44 0.86
CA GLY A 15 -12.09 0.88 -0.54
C GLY A 15 -11.00 1.91 -0.86
N VAL A 16 -9.86 1.83 -0.18
CA VAL A 16 -8.72 2.72 -0.41
C VAL A 16 -8.18 2.51 -1.83
N LYS A 17 -7.87 3.62 -2.52
CA LYS A 17 -7.32 3.56 -3.88
C LYS A 17 -5.80 3.37 -3.90
N ARG A 18 -5.11 3.94 -2.90
CA ARG A 18 -3.66 3.91 -2.81
C ARG A 18 -3.22 3.89 -1.35
N LEU A 19 -2.38 2.92 -0.99
CA LEU A 19 -1.77 2.73 0.32
C LEU A 19 -0.25 2.90 0.19
N PHE A 20 0.32 3.77 1.01
CA PHE A 20 1.77 3.87 1.18
C PHE A 20 2.16 3.25 2.52
N LEU A 21 3.08 2.30 2.48
CA LEU A 21 3.67 1.71 3.67
C LEU A 21 4.78 2.62 4.18
N PHE A 22 4.64 3.06 5.42
CA PHE A 22 5.61 3.85 6.17
C PHE A 22 6.09 3.07 7.39
N HIS A 23 7.17 3.54 8.02
CA HIS A 23 7.90 2.90 9.12
C HIS A 23 8.92 1.87 8.63
N HIS A 24 10.03 2.40 8.12
CA HIS A 24 11.29 1.67 8.07
C HIS A 24 11.70 1.44 9.53
N ASP A 25 11.33 0.28 10.09
CA ASP A 25 12.08 -0.25 11.22
C ASP A 25 13.56 -0.25 10.80
N PRO A 26 14.49 0.36 11.54
CA PRO A 26 15.90 0.36 11.15
C PRO A 26 16.48 -1.05 10.95
N ALA A 27 15.83 -2.09 11.48
CA ALA A 27 16.18 -3.48 11.25
C ALA A 27 15.60 -4.09 9.96
N HIS A 28 14.61 -3.44 9.32
CA HIS A 28 14.06 -3.87 8.04
C HIS A 28 14.94 -3.32 6.91
N ASP A 29 15.78 -4.21 6.39
CA ASP A 29 16.54 -3.94 5.16
C ASP A 29 15.62 -3.76 3.95
N ASP A 30 16.18 -3.20 2.87
CA ASP A 30 15.46 -2.97 1.61
C ASP A 30 14.79 -4.24 1.06
N ARG A 31 15.38 -5.41 1.35
CA ARG A 31 14.85 -6.72 0.95
C ARG A 31 13.58 -7.07 1.70
N SER A 32 13.53 -6.79 3.01
CA SER A 32 12.35 -6.99 3.85
C SER A 32 11.19 -6.11 3.38
N ILE A 33 11.47 -4.85 3.05
CA ILE A 33 10.46 -3.94 2.47
C ILE A 33 9.97 -4.43 1.11
N SER A 34 10.88 -4.88 0.25
CA SER A 34 10.53 -5.43 -1.07
C SER A 34 9.63 -6.67 -0.96
N ASN A 35 9.91 -7.55 0.00
CA ASN A 35 9.11 -8.74 0.26
C ASN A 35 7.71 -8.39 0.81
N MET A 36 7.62 -7.43 1.74
CA MET A 36 6.33 -6.94 2.24
C MET A 36 5.49 -6.30 1.12
N LEU A 37 6.13 -5.53 0.24
CA LEU A 37 5.47 -4.89 -0.88
C LEU A 37 4.95 -5.91 -1.90
N MET A 38 5.75 -6.93 -2.23
CA MET A 38 5.30 -8.03 -3.09
C MET A 38 4.09 -8.74 -2.49
N HIS A 39 4.16 -9.11 -1.21
CA HIS A 39 3.07 -9.80 -0.54
C HIS A 39 1.79 -8.96 -0.51
N ALA A 40 1.88 -7.67 -0.21
CA ALA A 40 0.73 -6.77 -0.20
C ALA A 40 0.07 -6.65 -1.59
N ARG A 41 0.88 -6.59 -2.66
CA ARG A 41 0.39 -6.57 -4.04
C ARG A 41 -0.27 -7.88 -4.45
N GLU A 42 0.28 -9.02 -4.06
CA GLU A 42 -0.35 -10.33 -4.29
C GLU A 42 -1.72 -10.43 -3.62
N VAL A 43 -1.85 -9.92 -2.39
CA VAL A 43 -3.15 -9.95 -1.70
C VAL A 43 -4.15 -9.00 -2.36
N ALA A 44 -3.74 -7.79 -2.73
CA ALA A 44 -4.59 -6.84 -3.44
C ALA A 44 -5.08 -7.37 -4.80
N GLN A 45 -4.22 -8.11 -5.52
CA GLN A 45 -4.59 -8.79 -6.77
C GLN A 45 -5.58 -9.94 -6.53
N LYS A 46 -5.35 -10.77 -5.50
CA LYS A 46 -6.26 -11.88 -5.15
C LYS A 46 -7.65 -11.40 -4.74
N ASP A 47 -7.73 -10.22 -4.13
CA ASP A 47 -8.99 -9.60 -3.73
C ASP A 47 -9.75 -8.95 -4.92
N GLY A 48 -9.12 -8.83 -6.08
CA GLY A 48 -9.70 -8.14 -7.25
C GLY A 48 -9.86 -6.63 -7.07
N SER A 49 -9.26 -6.07 -6.02
CA SER A 49 -9.35 -4.65 -5.70
C SER A 49 -8.47 -3.80 -6.63
N ASN A 50 -8.86 -2.53 -6.81
CA ASN A 50 -8.01 -1.53 -7.46
C ASN A 50 -7.01 -0.88 -6.47
N LEU A 51 -6.74 -1.51 -5.32
CA LEU A 51 -5.83 -0.98 -4.32
C LEU A 51 -4.39 -1.02 -4.85
N ARG A 52 -3.79 0.16 -5.00
CA ARG A 52 -2.35 0.29 -5.27
C ARG A 52 -1.59 0.34 -3.96
N VAL A 53 -0.59 -0.52 -3.80
CA VAL A 53 0.29 -0.52 -2.63
C VAL A 53 1.71 -0.18 -3.07
N ASP A 54 2.27 0.85 -2.43
CA ASP A 54 3.61 1.36 -2.65
C ASP A 54 4.35 1.49 -1.30
N ALA A 55 5.68 1.39 -1.33
CA ALA A 55 6.53 1.66 -0.17
C ALA A 55 7.07 3.08 -0.32
N ALA A 56 6.83 3.94 0.68
CA ALA A 56 7.28 5.32 0.62
C ALA A 56 8.81 5.39 0.63
N ARG A 57 9.36 6.34 -0.15
CA ARG A 57 10.81 6.62 -0.19
C ARG A 57 11.11 8.03 0.29
N GLU A 58 12.32 8.22 0.82
CA GLU A 58 12.78 9.55 1.20
C GLU A 58 12.72 10.51 0.01
N GLY A 59 12.13 11.69 0.22
CA GLY A 59 11.95 12.71 -0.81
C GLY A 59 10.83 12.44 -1.83
N GLU A 60 10.09 11.33 -1.71
CA GLU A 60 8.96 11.05 -2.59
C GLU A 60 7.80 12.02 -2.34
N GLN A 61 7.28 12.63 -3.41
CA GLN A 61 6.14 13.54 -3.35
C GLN A 61 4.97 12.96 -4.15
N LEU A 62 3.78 12.95 -3.54
CA LEU A 62 2.55 12.54 -4.19
C LEU A 62 1.62 13.74 -4.34
N VAL A 63 1.34 14.13 -5.58
CA VAL A 63 0.30 15.10 -5.88
C VAL A 63 -1.03 14.37 -6.04
N LEU A 64 -1.99 14.67 -5.17
CA LEU A 64 -3.36 14.19 -5.29
C LEU A 64 -4.12 15.14 -6.22
N GLY A 65 -4.41 14.67 -7.43
CA GLY A 65 -5.34 15.37 -8.32
C GLY A 65 -6.78 15.32 -7.79
N PRO A 66 -7.67 16.20 -8.28
CA PRO A 66 -9.09 16.13 -7.93
C PRO A 66 -9.63 14.73 -8.20
N ARG A 67 -10.47 14.24 -7.28
CA ARG A 67 -11.14 12.94 -7.47
C ARG A 67 -11.92 13.01 -8.76
N ALA A 68 -11.53 12.23 -9.77
CA ALA A 68 -12.37 12.00 -10.94
C ALA A 68 -13.71 11.44 -10.43
N ILE A 69 -14.74 12.29 -10.48
CA ILE A 69 -16.12 11.88 -10.27
C ILE A 69 -16.55 11.14 -11.55
N ASN A 70 -16.21 9.86 -11.64
CA ASN A 70 -16.74 9.04 -12.73
C ASN A 70 -18.22 8.82 -12.43
N GLY A 71 -19.06 9.69 -12.99
CA GLY A 71 -20.51 9.69 -12.78
C GLY A 71 -21.18 10.97 -13.30
N MET A 72 -21.24 11.11 -14.62
CA MET A 72 -22.39 11.68 -15.35
C MET A 72 -22.66 10.77 -16.54
#